data_AF-V8D5H4-F1
#
_entry.id   AF-V8D5H4-F1
#
_cell.length_a   1.000
_cell.length_b   1.000
_cell.length_c   1.000
_cell.angle_alpha   90.00
_cell.angle_beta   90.00
_cell.angle_gamma   90.00
#
_symmetry.space_group_name_H-M   'P 1'
#
loop_
_entity.id
_entity.type
_entity.pdbx_description
1 polymer ?
#
loop_
_entity_poly.entity_id
_entity_poly.type
_entity_poly.pdbx_seq_one_letter_code
_entity_poly.pdbx_strand_id
1 'polypeptide(L)'
;MSSHTAFPTDKISIAGTGLAIVGASHFVAPQAFAPITSPLFPDNTRAWTLRNGGAETAIGMALTDRRTRPIGWFGLAAYLGFLGFRALQAQR
;
A
#
# COMPACT_ATOMS: atom_id res chain seq x y z
N MET A 1 6.26 -4.36 34.91
CA MET A 1 5.44 -3.39 34.16
C MET A 1 6.01 -3.29 32.76
N SER A 2 5.42 -3.97 31.79
CA SER A 2 5.89 -3.96 30.40
C SER A 2 5.46 -2.65 29.73
N SER A 3 6.43 -1.84 29.32
CA SER A 3 6.21 -0.60 28.60
C SER A 3 5.57 -0.90 27.23
N HIS A 4 4.25 -0.84 27.14
CA HIS A 4 3.56 -0.78 25.86
C HIS A 4 3.78 0.61 25.29
N THR A 5 4.83 0.79 24.50
CA THR A 5 4.97 1.98 23.66
C THR A 5 3.77 2.02 22.73
N ALA A 6 2.90 3.03 22.93
CA ALA A 6 1.68 3.25 22.15
C ALA A 6 1.94 3.56 20.67
N PHE A 7 3.21 3.79 20.30
CA PHE A 7 3.61 4.15 18.95
C PHE A 7 4.64 3.17 18.39
N PRO A 8 4.56 2.85 17.09
CA PRO A 8 5.52 1.98 16.42
C PRO A 8 6.92 2.60 16.43
N THR A 9 7.88 1.93 17.07
CA THR A 9 9.25 2.45 17.27
C THR A 9 10.29 1.84 16.34
N ASP A 10 10.01 0.68 15.72
CA ASP A 10 10.96 0.06 14.80
C ASP A 10 10.70 0.43 13.33
N LYS A 11 11.78 0.41 12.54
CA LYS A 11 11.82 0.90 11.15
C LYS A 11 10.72 0.29 10.28
N ILE A 12 10.41 -1.00 10.47
CA ILE A 12 9.39 -1.70 9.68
C ILE A 12 8.02 -1.14 10.01
N SER A 13 7.71 -0.92 11.29
CA SER A 13 6.41 -0.35 11.65
C SER A 13 6.27 1.12 11.26
N ILE A 14 7.36 1.90 11.27
CA ILE A 14 7.35 3.28 10.74
C ILE A 14 7.03 3.24 9.25
N ALA A 15 7.70 2.39 8.48
CA ALA A 15 7.44 2.22 7.05
C ALA A 15 6.01 1.71 6.78
N GLY A 16 5.54 0.72 7.54
CA GLY A 16 4.17 0.21 7.45
C GLY A 16 3.11 1.27 7.75
N THR A 17 3.36 2.11 8.76
CA THR A 17 2.46 3.23 9.09
C THR A 17 2.45 4.26 7.96
N GLY A 18 3.62 4.63 7.42
CA GLY A 18 3.71 5.53 6.28
C GLY A 18 2.97 4.98 5.06
N LEU A 19 3.17 3.71 4.73
CA LEU A 19 2.47 3.04 3.64
C LEU A 19 0.95 3.03 3.86
N ALA A 20 0.50 2.77 5.10
CA ALA A 20 -0.92 2.79 5.42
C ALA A 20 -1.55 4.18 5.25
N ILE A 21 -0.83 5.24 5.64
CA ILE A 21 -1.26 6.63 5.45
C ILE A 21 -1.36 6.96 3.95
N VAL A 22 -0.35 6.59 3.16
CA VAL A 22 -0.39 6.77 1.69
C VAL A 22 -1.57 6.00 1.09
N GLY A 23 -1.78 4.75 1.47
CA GLY A 23 -2.93 3.97 1.02
C GLY A 23 -4.26 4.65 1.37
N ALA A 24 -4.41 5.13 2.61
CA ALA A 24 -5.61 5.82 3.07
C ALA A 24 -5.85 7.13 2.30
N SER A 25 -4.79 7.84 1.93
CA SER A 25 -4.88 9.09 1.19
C SER A 25 -5.48 8.94 -0.21
N HIS A 26 -5.42 7.75 -0.82
CA HIS A 26 -6.09 7.46 -2.10
C HIS A 26 -7.62 7.59 -2.00
N PHE A 27 -8.22 7.33 -0.83
CA PHE A 27 -9.66 7.49 -0.61
C PHE A 27 -10.05 8.96 -0.38
N VAL A 28 -9.13 9.76 0.15
CA VAL A 28 -9.35 11.18 0.45
C VAL A 28 -9.19 12.03 -0.81
N ALA A 29 -8.11 11.83 -1.55
CA ALA A 29 -7.75 12.64 -2.72
C ALA A 29 -7.33 11.75 -3.92
N PRO A 30 -8.22 10.89 -4.46
CA PRO A 30 -7.86 9.95 -5.54
C PRO A 30 -7.32 10.65 -6.79
N GLN A 31 -7.72 11.90 -7.04
CA GLN A 31 -7.30 12.67 -8.21
C GLN A 31 -5.81 13.02 -8.17
N ALA A 32 -5.22 13.20 -6.97
CA ALA A 32 -3.79 13.46 -6.82
C ALA A 32 -2.92 12.28 -7.28
N PHE A 33 -3.46 11.06 -7.25
CA PHE A 33 -2.79 9.82 -7.64
C PHE A 33 -3.06 9.42 -9.10
N ALA A 34 -3.98 10.10 -9.78
CA ALA A 34 -4.35 9.78 -11.16
C ALA A 34 -3.15 9.81 -12.13
N PRO A 35 -2.22 10.79 -12.07
CA PRO A 35 -1.06 10.82 -12.97
C PRO A 35 -0.11 9.62 -12.80
N ILE A 36 -0.09 9.04 -11.59
CA ILE A 36 0.76 7.87 -11.27
C ILE A 36 0.02 6.57 -11.62
N THR A 37 -1.30 6.55 -11.46
CA THR A 37 -2.12 5.34 -11.68
C THR A 37 -2.43 5.13 -13.17
N SER A 38 -2.71 6.19 -13.93
CA SER A 38 -3.20 6.07 -15.31
C SER A 38 -2.24 5.39 -16.28
N PRO A 39 -0.90 5.50 -16.18
CA PRO A 39 0.00 4.80 -17.10
C PRO A 39 -0.06 3.27 -16.94
N LEU A 40 -0.38 2.77 -15.73
CA LEU A 40 -0.50 1.34 -15.44
C LEU A 40 -1.95 0.83 -15.57
N PHE A 41 -2.91 1.74 -15.45
CA PHE A 41 -4.34 1.45 -15.43
C PHE A 41 -5.10 2.56 -16.18
N PRO A 42 -5.01 2.61 -17.52
CA PRO A 42 -5.65 3.65 -18.32
C PRO A 42 -7.17 3.55 -18.27
N ASP A 43 -7.70 2.33 -18.21
CA ASP A 43 -9.12 2.09 -18.04
C ASP A 43 -9.50 2.06 -16.56
N ASN A 44 -10.53 2.81 -16.19
CA ASN A 44 -11.04 2.89 -14.83
C ASN A 44 -10.00 3.35 -13.80
N THR A 45 -9.12 4.29 -14.15
CA THR A 45 -8.04 4.83 -13.30
C THR A 45 -8.49 5.09 -11.88
N ARG A 46 -9.60 5.81 -11.69
CA ARG A 46 -10.12 6.13 -10.34
C ARG A 46 -10.45 4.89 -9.52
N ALA A 47 -11.04 3.86 -10.13
CA ALA A 47 -11.37 2.63 -9.42
C ALA A 47 -10.09 1.87 -9.03
N TRP A 48 -9.09 1.85 -9.92
CA TRP A 48 -7.79 1.26 -9.63
C TRP A 48 -7.01 2.03 -8.55
N THR A 49 -7.07 3.36 -8.55
CA THR A 49 -6.52 4.20 -7.49
C THR A 49 -7.08 3.80 -6.11
N LEU A 50 -8.39 3.60 -5.99
CA LEU A 50 -9.01 3.19 -4.72
C LEU A 50 -8.63 1.76 -4.33
N ARG A 51 -8.51 0.84 -5.30
CA ARG A 51 -8.07 -0.55 -5.04
C ARG A 51 -6.63 -0.61 -4.55
N ASN A 52 -5.74 0.14 -5.20
CA ASN A 52 -4.34 0.29 -4.80
C ASN A 52 -4.23 0.89 -3.39
N GLY A 53 -5.01 1.95 -3.13
CA GLY A 53 -5.12 2.54 -1.80
C GLY A 53 -5.55 1.54 -0.73
N GLY A 54 -6.54 0.69 -1.02
CA GLY A 54 -6.99 -0.37 -0.10
C GLY A 54 -5.91 -1.42 0.17
N ALA A 55 -5.23 -1.87 -0.87
CA ALA A 55 -4.12 -2.82 -0.76
C ALA A 55 -2.97 -2.24 0.08
N GLU A 56 -2.52 -1.04 -0.22
CA GLU A 56 -1.44 -0.34 0.51
C GLU A 56 -1.81 -0.10 1.98
N THR A 57 -3.07 0.28 2.24
CA THR A 57 -3.59 0.44 3.59
C THR A 57 -3.50 -0.87 4.38
N ALA A 58 -4.01 -1.96 3.82
CA ALA A 58 -4.01 -3.26 4.48
C ALA A 58 -2.58 -3.82 4.69
N ILE A 59 -1.72 -3.71 3.68
CA ILE A 59 -0.32 -4.13 3.76
C ILE A 59 0.43 -3.30 4.80
N GLY A 60 0.25 -1.98 4.78
CA GLY A 60 0.88 -1.07 5.73
C GLY A 60 0.46 -1.38 7.17
N MET A 61 -0.84 -1.55 7.43
CA MET A 61 -1.34 -1.98 8.74
C MET A 61 -0.75 -3.32 9.18
N ALA A 62 -0.70 -4.31 8.26
CA ALA A 62 -0.14 -5.63 8.55
C ALA A 62 1.37 -5.58 8.85
N LEU A 63 2.13 -4.66 8.26
CA LEU A 63 3.55 -4.46 8.56
C LEU A 63 3.78 -3.70 9.88
N THR A 64 2.84 -2.87 10.29
CA THR A 64 2.88 -2.11 11.54
C THR A 64 2.82 -3.02 12.77
N ASP A 65 1.96 -4.05 12.78
CA ASP A 65 1.92 -5.03 13.86
C ASP A 65 2.91 -6.18 13.61
N ARG A 66 3.82 -6.40 14.57
CA ARG A 66 4.82 -7.48 14.54
C ARG A 66 4.21 -8.86 14.33
N ARG A 67 2.98 -9.10 14.82
CA ARG A 67 2.29 -10.39 14.70
C ARG A 67 1.83 -10.68 13.27
N THR A 68 1.47 -9.65 12.51
CA THR A 68 0.96 -9.77 11.13
C THR A 68 2.01 -9.52 10.07
N ARG A 69 3.24 -9.16 10.44
CA ARG A 69 4.34 -8.88 9.49
C ARG A 69 4.59 -9.96 8.45
N PRO A 70 4.59 -11.26 8.77
CA PRO A 70 4.76 -12.28 7.73
C PRO A 70 3.69 -12.17 6.63
N ILE A 71 2.45 -11.88 7.02
CA ILE A 71 1.34 -11.64 6.09
C ILE A 71 1.57 -10.34 5.33
N GLY A 72 1.99 -9.26 6.01
CA GLY A 72 2.33 -7.99 5.39
C GLY A 72 3.43 -8.11 4.32
N TRP A 73 4.49 -8.88 4.60
CA TRP A 73 5.56 -9.13 3.63
C TRP A 73 5.09 -9.94 2.43
N PHE A 74 4.29 -10.99 2.66
CA PHE A 74 3.70 -11.77 1.57
C PHE A 74 2.76 -10.90 0.71
N GLY A 75 1.91 -10.10 1.34
CA GLY A 75 1.01 -9.16 0.68
C GLY A 75 1.77 -8.11 -0.13
N LEU A 76 2.86 -7.55 0.43
CA LEU A 76 3.72 -6.60 -0.28
C LEU A 76 4.35 -7.24 -1.51
N ALA A 77 4.91 -8.45 -1.39
CA ALA A 77 5.52 -9.15 -2.52
C ALA A 77 4.49 -9.43 -3.62
N ALA A 78 3.29 -9.91 -3.26
CA ALA A 78 2.21 -10.15 -4.20
C ALA A 78 1.74 -8.86 -4.90
N TYR A 79 1.58 -7.77 -4.15
CA TYR A 79 1.15 -6.48 -4.68
C TYR A 79 2.18 -5.88 -5.64
N LEU A 80 3.46 -5.91 -5.28
CA LEU A 80 4.54 -5.45 -6.17
C LEU A 80 4.65 -6.32 -7.43
N GLY A 81 4.50 -7.64 -7.30
CA GLY A 81 4.44 -8.54 -8.45
C GLY A 81 3.28 -8.23 -9.39
N PHE A 82 2.10 -7.96 -8.83
CA PHE A 82 0.92 -7.54 -9.59
C PHE A 82 1.13 -6.20 -10.32
N LEU A 83 1.65 -5.18 -9.62
CA LEU A 83 1.96 -3.88 -10.23
C LEU A 83 3.02 -4.00 -11.32
N GLY A 84 4.08 -4.78 -11.10
CA GLY A 84 5.12 -5.05 -12.09
C GLY A 84 4.57 -5.74 -13.33
N PHE A 85 3.70 -6.75 -13.16
CA PHE A 85 3.02 -7.41 -14.28
C PHE A 85 2.15 -6.42 -15.08
N ARG A 86 1.39 -5.56 -14.39
CA ARG A 86 0.57 -4.51 -15.03
C ARG A 86 1.44 -3.50 -15.77
N ALA A 87 2.59 -3.12 -15.23
CA ALA A 87 3.54 -2.21 -15.88
C ALA A 87 4.05 -2.80 -17.19
N LEU A 88 4.46 -4.08 -17.17
CA LEU A 88 4.92 -4.79 -18.36
C LEU A 88 3.82 -4.95 -19.42
N GLN A 89 2.57 -5.11 -19.00
CA GLN A 89 1.43 -5.19 -19.92
C GLN A 89 1.08 -3.82 -20.53
N ALA A 90 1.12 -2.75 -19.74
CA ALA A 90 0.77 -1.41 -20.20
C ALA A 90 1.81 -0.79 -21.17
N GLN A 91 3.02 -1.33 -21.22
CA GLN A 91 4.08 -0.92 -22.15
C GLN A 91 4.07 -1.67 -23.50
N ARG A 92 3.13 -2.60 -23.70
CA ARG A 92 2.94 -3.35 -24.96
C ARG A 92 1.82 -2.74 -25.78
#